data_AF-A0A941FRT9-F1
#
_entry.id   AF-A0A941FRT9-F1
#
_cell.length_a   1.000
_cell.length_b   1.000
_cell.length_c   1.000
_cell.angle_alpha   90.00
_cell.angle_beta   90.00
_cell.angle_gamma   90.00
#
_symmetry.space_group_name_H-M   'P 1'
#
loop_
_entity.id
_entity.type
_entity.pdbx_description
1 polymer ?
#
loop_
_entity_poly.entity_id
_entity_poly.type
_entity_poly.pdbx_seq_one_letter_code
_entity_poly.pdbx_strand_id
1 'polypeptide(L)'
;MIIDSIKRLLQYDFGEVFCCHAGHVPDGKEMFRKTDYLENLQGEILRLHSQGLTVHEIQQVVLPNRYPLIEISGHEWDSEHIITSILNENILSARENGTI
;
A
#
# COMPACT_ATOMS: atom_id res chain seq x y z
N MET A 1 -5.82 -2.65 6.33
CA MET A 1 -4.65 -2.19 5.57
C MET A 1 -4.11 -0.84 6.01
N ILE A 2 -2.86 -0.53 5.66
CA ILE A 2 -2.31 0.85 5.74
C ILE A 2 -3.16 1.85 4.93
N ILE A 3 -3.77 1.42 3.82
CA ILE A 3 -4.68 2.23 3.00
C ILE A 3 -5.91 2.66 3.81
N ASP A 4 -6.54 1.75 4.55
CA ASP A 4 -7.71 2.09 5.38
C ASP A 4 -7.34 3.06 6.51
N SER A 5 -6.17 2.86 7.13
CA SER A 5 -5.63 3.76 8.14
C SER A 5 -5.40 5.16 7.56
N ILE A 6 -4.83 5.26 6.35
CA ILE A 6 -4.64 6.54 5.65
C ILE A 6 -6.00 7.18 5.30
N LYS A 7 -6.96 6.42 4.78
CA LYS A 7 -8.32 6.92 4.51
C LYS A 7 -9.01 7.47 5.75
N ARG A 8 -8.88 6.76 6.88
CA ARG A 8 -9.42 7.20 8.18
C ARG A 8 -8.71 8.45 8.66
N LEU A 9 -7.38 8.53 8.54
CA LEU A 9 -6.61 9.74 8.86
C LEU A 9 -7.12 10.94 8.05
N LEU A 10 -7.34 10.76 6.75
CA LEU A 10 -7.82 11.80 5.83
C LEU A 10 -9.24 12.33 6.15
N GLN A 11 -10.02 11.64 6.99
CA GLN A 11 -11.33 12.14 7.47
C GLN A 11 -11.21 13.21 8.56
N TYR A 12 -10.05 13.35 9.21
CA TYR A 12 -9.86 14.34 10.26
C TYR A 12 -9.51 15.72 9.68
N ASP A 13 -9.78 16.75 10.47
CA ASP A 13 -9.36 18.12 10.17
C ASP A 13 -7.94 18.36 10.68
N PHE A 14 -6.97 18.19 9.78
CA PHE A 14 -5.56 18.49 10.03
C PHE A 14 -4.97 19.21 8.81
N GLY A 15 -4.06 20.15 9.07
CA GLY A 15 -3.31 20.87 8.05
C GLY A 15 -1.88 20.36 7.90
N GLU A 16 -1.16 20.25 9.02
CA GLU A 16 0.28 19.94 9.04
C GLU A 16 0.55 18.54 9.58
N VAL A 17 1.64 17.91 9.13
CA VAL A 17 2.09 16.59 9.61
C VAL A 17 3.56 16.66 10.01
N PHE A 18 3.92 15.99 11.10
CA PHE A 18 5.31 15.75 11.46
C PHE A 18 5.64 14.28 11.20
N CYS A 19 6.60 14.03 10.32
CA CYS A 19 7.08 12.71 9.96
C CYS A 19 8.50 12.48 10.51
N CYS A 20 8.78 11.29 11.03
CA CYS A 20 10.11 10.92 11.53
C CYS A 20 11.22 11.06 10.47
N HIS A 21 10.86 11.04 9.19
CA HIS A 21 11.82 11.15 8.08
C HIS A 21 11.79 12.53 7.40
N ALA A 22 10.60 13.01 7.02
CA ALA A 22 10.45 14.25 6.28
C ALA A 22 10.44 15.51 7.18
N GLY A 23 10.39 15.34 8.50
CA GLY A 23 10.25 16.45 9.43
C GLY A 23 8.88 17.10 9.33
N HIS A 24 8.82 18.43 9.31
CA HIS A 24 7.58 19.19 9.21
C HIS A 24 7.07 19.26 7.77
N VAL A 25 5.80 18.89 7.58
CA VAL A 25 5.08 18.93 6.31
C VAL A 25 3.90 19.90 6.46
N PRO A 26 3.99 21.13 5.92
CA PRO A 26 2.96 22.15 6.08
C PRO A 26 1.63 21.79 5.41
N ASP A 27 1.68 21.01 4.32
CA ASP A 27 0.51 20.45 3.64
C ASP A 27 0.48 18.94 3.84
N GLY A 28 0.10 18.54 5.04
CA GLY A 28 0.12 17.15 5.49
C GLY A 28 -0.81 16.25 4.69
N LYS A 29 -1.92 16.79 4.16
CA LYS A 29 -2.88 16.01 3.35
C LYS A 29 -2.32 15.65 1.98
N GLU A 30 -1.54 16.53 1.36
CA GLU A 30 -0.88 16.26 0.07
C GLU A 30 0.07 15.05 0.15
N MET A 31 0.70 14.81 1.30
CA MET A 31 1.58 13.65 1.51
C MET A 31 0.86 12.31 1.25
N PHE A 32 -0.46 12.27 1.46
CA PHE A 32 -1.29 11.09 1.31
C PHE A 32 -2.10 11.05 0.00
N ARG A 33 -1.92 12.01 -0.91
CA ARG A 33 -2.64 12.02 -2.21
C ARG A 33 -2.29 10.86 -3.13
N LYS A 34 -1.22 10.11 -2.83
CA LYS A 34 -0.90 8.85 -3.51
C LYS A 34 -1.76 7.67 -3.04
N THR A 35 -2.82 7.90 -2.27
CA THR A 35 -3.75 6.82 -1.85
C THR A 35 -4.31 6.08 -3.07
N ASP A 36 -4.68 6.79 -4.15
CA ASP A 36 -5.15 6.19 -5.40
C ASP A 36 -4.11 5.24 -6.03
N TYR A 37 -2.81 5.57 -5.91
CA TYR A 37 -1.74 4.69 -6.37
C TYR A 37 -1.71 3.38 -5.57
N LEU A 38 -1.87 3.46 -4.24
CA LEU A 38 -1.88 2.27 -3.38
C LEU A 38 -3.12 1.39 -3.63
N GLU A 39 -4.29 2.00 -3.88
CA GLU A 39 -5.50 1.26 -4.23
C GLU A 39 -5.38 0.55 -5.58
N ASN A 40 -4.86 1.24 -6.60
CA ASN A 40 -4.62 0.65 -7.90
C ASN A 40 -3.60 -0.51 -7.81
N LEU A 41 -2.54 -0.32 -7.02
CA LEU A 41 -1.55 -1.36 -6.76
C LEU A 41 -2.18 -2.57 -6.06
N GLN A 42 -3.05 -2.35 -5.07
CA GLN A 42 -3.78 -3.41 -4.39
C GLN A 42 -4.66 -4.20 -5.37
N GLY A 43 -5.46 -3.49 -6.18
CA GLY A 43 -6.33 -4.10 -7.19
C GLY A 43 -5.56 -4.95 -8.19
N GLU A 44 -4.41 -4.45 -8.65
CA GLU A 44 -3.55 -5.16 -9.60
C GLU A 44 -2.91 -6.42 -8.97
N ILE A 45 -2.43 -6.33 -7.72
CA ILE A 45 -1.90 -7.49 -6.97
C ILE A 45 -2.97 -8.59 -6.85
N LEU A 46 -4.19 -8.22 -6.46
CA LEU A 46 -5.30 -9.17 -6.31
C LEU A 46 -5.69 -9.80 -7.66
N ARG A 47 -5.73 -8.98 -8.72
CA ARG A 47 -6.02 -9.44 -10.08
C ARG A 47 -4.98 -10.46 -10.55
N LEU A 48 -3.69 -10.15 -10.41
CA LEU A 48 -2.59 -11.04 -10.80
C LEU A 48 -2.57 -12.33 -9.96
N HIS A 49 -2.80 -12.25 -8.65
CA HIS A 49 -2.89 -13.43 -7.79
C HIS A 49 -4.08 -14.32 -8.18
N SER A 50 -5.23 -13.75 -8.54
CA SER A 50 -6.38 -14.52 -9.05
C SER A 50 -6.09 -15.26 -10.36
N GLN A 51 -5.07 -14.83 -11.11
CA GLN A 51 -4.58 -15.50 -12.32
C GLN A 51 -3.57 -16.61 -12.02
N GLY A 52 -3.25 -16.87 -10.74
CA GLY A 52 -2.36 -17.92 -10.29
C GLY A 52 -0.88 -17.53 -10.18
N LEU A 53 -0.55 -16.23 -10.32
CA LEU A 53 0.82 -15.76 -10.17
C LEU A 53 1.27 -15.82 -8.71
N THR A 54 2.53 -16.19 -8.50
CA THR A 54 3.20 -16.16 -7.20
C THR A 54 3.54 -14.74 -6.77
N VAL A 55 3.78 -14.54 -5.46
CA VAL A 55 4.22 -13.24 -4.91
C VAL A 55 5.42 -12.67 -5.65
N HIS A 56 6.39 -13.52 -5.99
CA HIS A 56 7.60 -13.11 -6.70
C HIS A 56 7.30 -12.67 -8.14
N GLU A 57 6.45 -13.40 -8.87
CA GLU A 57 6.04 -13.00 -10.22
C GLU A 57 5.23 -11.71 -10.21
N ILE A 58 4.32 -11.56 -9.23
CA ILE A 58 3.57 -10.32 -9.03
C ILE A 58 4.53 -9.16 -8.79
N GLN A 59 5.53 -9.32 -7.91
CA GLN A 59 6.54 -8.30 -7.64
C GLN A 59 7.25 -7.87 -8.92
N GLN A 60 7.66 -8.80 -9.78
CA GLN A 60 8.30 -8.48 -11.05
C GLN A 60 7.37 -7.70 -12.02
N VAL A 61 6.05 -7.89 -11.92
CA VAL A 61 5.07 -7.20 -12.78
C VAL A 61 4.73 -5.81 -12.24
N VAL A 62 4.46 -5.69 -10.93
CA VAL A 62 4.00 -4.42 -10.33
C VAL A 62 5.15 -3.50 -9.95
N LEU A 63 6.36 -4.05 -9.77
CA LEU A 63 7.58 -3.33 -9.41
C LEU A 63 8.78 -3.82 -10.27
N PRO A 64 8.68 -3.73 -11.63
CA PRO A 64 9.61 -4.37 -12.56
C PRO A 64 11.02 -3.78 -12.52
N ASN A 65 11.11 -2.48 -12.20
CA ASN A 65 12.36 -1.91 -11.77
C ASN A 65 12.36 -1.92 -10.25
N ARG A 66 13.51 -2.22 -9.63
CA ARG A 66 13.83 -1.73 -8.28
C ARG A 66 13.86 -0.19 -8.33
N TYR A 67 12.74 0.45 -8.59
CA TYR A 67 12.59 1.89 -8.66
C TYR A 67 12.14 2.38 -7.29
N PRO A 68 12.57 3.59 -6.91
CA PRO A 68 12.77 3.98 -5.53
C PRO A 68 11.45 4.44 -4.91
N LEU A 69 10.52 3.51 -4.67
CA LEU A 69 9.64 3.67 -3.51
C LEU A 69 10.47 3.76 -2.22
N ILE A 70 11.72 3.27 -2.27
CA ILE A 70 12.76 3.35 -1.24
C ILE A 70 13.29 4.78 -0.98
N GLU A 71 13.26 5.71 -1.96
CA GLU A 71 13.78 7.09 -1.70
C GLU A 71 12.78 7.99 -0.97
N ILE A 72 11.49 7.63 -0.92
CA ILE A 72 10.49 8.40 -0.17
C ILE A 72 10.22 7.77 1.20
N SER A 73 10.54 6.49 1.42
CA SER A 73 10.28 5.78 2.68
C SER A 73 11.50 5.26 3.44
N GLY A 74 12.73 5.48 2.96
CA GLY A 74 13.94 5.21 3.74
C GLY A 74 14.21 3.71 3.98
N HIS A 75 14.35 2.93 2.90
CA HIS A 75 14.89 1.55 2.93
C HIS A 75 14.12 0.46 3.72
N GLU A 76 12.97 0.74 4.33
CA GLU A 76 12.24 -0.23 5.16
C GLU A 76 11.18 -1.08 4.41
N TRP A 77 11.07 -0.94 3.08
CA TRP A 77 9.95 -1.52 2.33
C TRP A 77 10.41 -2.74 1.54
N ASP A 78 10.34 -3.93 2.14
CA ASP A 78 10.39 -5.16 1.37
C ASP A 78 9.09 -5.29 0.58
N SER A 79 9.20 -5.10 -0.73
CA SER A 79 8.09 -5.20 -1.68
C SER A 79 7.33 -6.54 -1.57
N GLU A 80 8.01 -7.63 -1.21
CA GLU A 80 7.34 -8.93 -1.01
C GLU A 80 6.43 -8.91 0.22
N HIS A 81 6.84 -8.22 1.30
CA HIS A 81 6.01 -8.08 2.51
C HIS A 81 4.71 -7.31 2.25
N ILE A 82 4.74 -6.29 1.40
CA ILE A 82 3.54 -5.52 1.02
C ILE A 82 2.57 -6.40 0.24
N ILE A 83 3.06 -7.09 -0.78
CA ILE A 83 2.26 -8.00 -1.60
C ILE A 83 1.65 -9.09 -0.70
N THR A 84 2.46 -9.71 0.15
CA THR A 84 2.01 -10.76 1.07
C THR A 84 0.96 -10.24 2.07
N SER A 85 1.15 -9.04 2.62
CA SER A 85 0.19 -8.43 3.56
C SER A 85 -1.15 -8.14 2.89
N ILE A 86 -1.14 -7.63 1.65
CA ILE A 86 -2.35 -7.38 0.86
C ILE A 86 -3.12 -8.69 0.61
N LEU A 87 -2.43 -9.75 0.22
CA LEU A 87 -3.05 -11.06 -0.03
C LEU A 87 -3.64 -11.66 1.25
N ASN A 88 -2.90 -11.61 2.36
CA ASN A 88 -3.37 -12.14 3.64
C ASN A 88 -4.61 -11.41 4.17
N GLU A 89 -4.65 -10.07 4.09
CA GLU A 89 -5.82 -9.29 4.49
C GLU A 89 -7.05 -9.60 3.59
N ASN A 90 -6.84 -9.80 2.29
CA ASN A 90 -7.93 -10.18 1.39
C ASN A 90 -8.49 -11.57 1.72
N ILE A 91 -7.63 -12.54 2.01
CA ILE A 91 -8.05 -13.87 2.46
C ILE A 91 -8.83 -13.78 3.78
N LEU A 92 -8.36 -13.00 4.75
CA LEU A 92 -9.05 -12.83 6.03
C LEU A 92 -10.44 -12.19 5.85
N SER A 93 -10.54 -11.11 5.06
CA SER A 93 -11.84 -10.47 4.78
C SER A 93 -12.80 -11.37 3.98
N ALA A 94 -12.30 -12.20 3.05
CA ALA A 94 -13.13 -13.18 2.34
C ALA A 94 -13.68 -14.28 3.27
N ARG A 95 -12.89 -14.70 4.28
CA ARG A 95 -13.31 -15.67 5.30
C ARG A 95 -14.36 -15.09 6.24
N GLU A 96 -14.21 -13.83 6.65
CA GLU A 96 -15.20 -13.14 7.48
C GLU A 96 -16.52 -12.90 6.74
N ASN A 97 -16.46 -12.70 5.42
CA ASN A 97 -17.63 -12.49 4.56
C ASN A 97 -18.22 -13.78 3.98
N GLY A 98 -17.74 -14.97 4.38
CA GLY A 98 -18.30 -16.27 3.99
C GLY A 98 -18.27 -16.57 2.49
N THR A 99 -17.30 -16.01 1.75
CA THR A 99 -17.22 -16.12 0.27
C THR A 99 -16.31 -17.27 -0.21
N ILE A 100 -15.97 -18.21 0.68
CA ILE A 100 -15.17 -19.42 0.42
C ILE A 100 -15.73 -20.61 1.20
#